data_AF-A0A967EDJ9-F1
#
_entry.id   AF-A0A967EDJ9-F1
#
_cell.length_a   1.000
_cell.length_b   1.000
_cell.length_c   1.000
_cell.angle_alpha   90.00
_cell.angle_beta   90.00
_cell.angle_gamma   90.00
#
_symmetry.space_group_name_H-M   'P 1'
#
loop_
_entity.id
_entity.type
_entity.pdbx_description
1 polymer ?
#
loop_
_entity_poly.entity_id
_entity_poly.type
_entity_poly.pdbx_seq_one_letter_code
_entity_poly.pdbx_strand_id
1 'polypeptide(L)' 'MTAETLKNLFQQPLAERDPAVASAIGAELERQRDGIELIASENMVSEAVLQAQG' A
#
# COMPACT_ATOMS: atom_id res chain seq x y z
N MET A 1 14.61 -10.91 21.06
CA MET A 1 13.32 -10.31 20.65
C MET A 1 12.21 -11.05 21.37
N THR A 2 11.21 -10.36 21.93
CA THR A 2 10.09 -11.01 22.64
C THR A 2 9.06 -11.52 21.63
N ALA A 3 8.22 -12.49 22.05
CA ALA A 3 7.13 -13.01 21.22
C ALA A 3 6.17 -11.90 20.76
N GLU A 4 5.96 -10.90 21.61
CA GLU A 4 5.11 -9.74 21.33
C GLU A 4 5.71 -8.81 20.26
N THR A 5 7.04 -8.58 20.28
CA THR A 5 7.71 -7.84 19.21
C THR A 5 7.55 -8.51 17.85
N LEU A 6 7.65 -9.85 17.79
CA LEU A 6 7.48 -10.58 16.54
C LEU A 6 6.03 -10.50 16.03
N LYS A 7 5.06 -10.57 16.94
CA LYS A 7 3.65 -10.40 16.61
C LYS A 7 3.39 -9.03 15.98
N ASN A 8 3.90 -7.95 16.59
CA ASN A 8 3.74 -6.59 16.08
C ASN A 8 4.51 -6.36 14.77
N LEU A 9 5.58 -7.12 14.51
CA LEU A 9 6.31 -7.02 13.24
C LEU A 9 5.52 -7.63 12.07
N PHE A 10 4.87 -8.77 12.27
CA PHE A 10 4.25 -9.52 11.17
C PHE A 10 2.73 -9.35 11.05
N GLN A 11 2.04 -8.89 12.10
CA GLN A 11 0.57 -8.86 12.13
C GLN A 11 -0.02 -7.47 12.27
N GLN A 12 0.80 -6.47 12.61
CA GLN A 12 0.31 -5.11 12.77
C GLN A 12 0.04 -4.47 11.40
N PRO A 13 -1.15 -3.91 11.15
CA PRO A 13 -1.45 -3.22 9.90
C PRO A 13 -0.54 -2.01 9.67
N LEU A 14 -0.23 -1.72 8.40
CA LEU A 14 0.58 -0.55 8.02
C LEU A 14 -0.02 0.76 8.56
N ALA A 15 -1.34 0.92 8.49
CA ALA A 15 -2.01 2.13 8.97
C ALA A 15 -1.83 2.39 10.49
N GLU A 16 -1.62 1.33 11.28
CA GLU A 16 -1.35 1.45 12.71
C GLU A 16 0.14 1.63 13.01
N ARG A 17 1.00 0.93 12.25
CA ARG A 17 2.45 0.95 12.44
C ARG A 17 3.11 2.22 11.90
N ASP A 18 2.68 2.65 10.71
CA ASP A 18 3.15 3.85 10.00
C ASP A 18 1.96 4.58 9.32
N PRO A 19 1.22 5.39 10.09
CA PRO A 19 0.07 6.14 9.57
C PRO A 19 0.46 7.14 8.49
N ALA A 20 1.69 7.67 8.53
CA ALA A 20 2.17 8.66 7.57
C ALA A 20 2.33 8.02 6.18
N VAL A 21 2.97 6.84 6.12
CA VAL A 21 3.08 6.08 4.86
C VAL A 21 1.71 5.62 4.37
N ALA A 22 0.85 5.11 5.26
CA ALA A 22 -0.50 4.71 4.88
C ALA A 22 -1.31 5.87 4.27
N SER A 23 -1.20 7.08 4.85
CA SER A 23 -1.85 8.27 4.31
C SER A 23 -1.28 8.68 2.96
N ALA A 24 0.04 8.54 2.75
CA ALA A 24 0.67 8.84 1.46
C ALA A 24 0.21 7.88 0.36
N ILE A 25 0.10 6.58 0.66
CA ILE A 25 -0.46 5.58 -0.26
C ILE A 25 -1.93 5.92 -0.60
N GLY A 26 -2.72 6.32 0.41
CA GLY A 26 -4.11 6.75 0.20
C GLY A 26 -4.22 7.96 -0.73
N ALA A 27 -3.39 8.98 -0.55
CA ALA A 27 -3.35 10.16 -1.41
C ALA A 27 -2.95 9.82 -2.86
N GLU A 28 -1.99 8.90 -3.06
CA GLU A 28 -1.63 8.45 -4.41
C GLU A 28 -2.74 7.64 -5.07
N LEU A 29 -3.46 6.82 -4.31
CA LEU A 29 -4.64 6.10 -4.81
C LEU A 29 -5.73 7.08 -5.29
N GLU A 30 -5.96 8.17 -4.56
CA GLU A 30 -6.88 9.24 -5.00
C GLU A 30 -6.37 9.91 -6.28
N ARG A 31 -5.07 10.26 -6.35
CA ARG A 31 -4.46 10.84 -7.55
C ARG A 31 -4.65 9.97 -8.79
N GLN A 32 -4.46 8.65 -8.66
CA GLN A 32 -4.64 7.68 -9.74
C GLN A 32 -6.10 7.50 -10.15
N ARG A 33 -7.06 7.68 -9.22
CA ARG A 33 -8.50 7.54 -9.50
C ARG A 33 -9.12 8.77 -10.16
N ASP A 34 -8.67 9.96 -9.74
CA ASP A 34 -9.22 11.23 -10.23
C ASP A 34 -8.50 11.72 -11.50
N GLY A 35 -7.27 11.24 -11.74
CA GLY A 35 -6.48 11.54 -12.93
C GLY A 35 -6.85 10.71 -14.15
N ILE A 36 -6.69 11.30 -15.34
CA ILE A 36 -6.67 10.54 -16.60
C ILE A 36 -5.21 10.23 -16.93
N GLU A 37 -4.82 8.97 -16.84
CA GLU A 37 -3.46 8.55 -17.13
C GLU A 37 -3.25 8.40 -18.65
N LEU A 38 -2.45 9.30 -19.24
CA LEU A 38 -2.16 9.37 -20.68
C LEU A 38 -0.72 8.94 -21.02
N ILE A 39 0.06 8.53 -20.02
CA ILE A 39 1.42 8.07 -20.21
C ILE A 39 1.38 6.65 -20.76
N ALA A 40 1.83 6.46 -21.99
CA ALA A 40 1.69 5.18 -22.70
C ALA A 40 2.40 3.99 -22.05
N SER A 41 3.38 4.24 -21.17
CA SER A 41 4.11 3.21 -20.43
C SER A 41 3.48 2.87 -19.08
N GLU A 42 2.50 3.62 -18.60
CA GLU A 42 1.84 3.40 -17.31
C GLU A 42 0.59 2.53 -17.45
N ASN A 43 0.23 1.82 -16.38
CA ASN A 43 -0.93 0.94 -16.37
C ASN A 43 -1.48 0.73 -14.95
N MET A 44 -2.71 0.23 -14.86
CA MET A 44 -3.35 -0.19 -13.61
C MET A 44 -3.33 -1.71 -13.54
N VAL A 45 -2.72 -2.27 -12.50
CA VAL A 45 -2.66 -3.73 -12.29
C VAL A 45 -3.91 -4.24 -11.56
N SER A 46 -4.18 -5.54 -11.67
CA SER A 46 -5.28 -6.17 -10.92
C SER A 46 -4.91 -6.36 -9.45
N GLU A 47 -5.92 -6.49 -8.60
CA GLU A 47 -5.73 -6.80 -7.17
C GLU A 47 -4.91 -8.09 -6.95
N ALA A 48 -5.10 -9.10 -7.80
CA ALA A 48 -4.35 -10.34 -7.74
C ALA A 48 -2.84 -10.12 -7.94
N VAL A 49 -2.44 -9.16 -8.78
CA VAL A 49 -1.02 -8.79 -8.95
C VAL A 49 -0.49 -8.09 -7.70
N LEU A 50 -1.27 -7.19 -7.09
CA LEU A 50 -0.89 -6.52 -5.84
C LEU A 50 -0.70 -7.53 -4.70
N GLN A 51 -1.61 -8.49 -4.55
CA GLN A 51 -1.52 -9.53 -3.53
C GLN A 51 -0.30 -10.45 -3.75
N ALA A 52 0.05 -10.73 -5.02
CA ALA A 52 1.22 -11.53 -5.35
C ALA A 52 2.56 -10.81 -5.09
N GLN A 53 2.56 -9.47 -5.08
CA GLN A 53 3.75 -8.66 -4.81
C GLN A 53 4.26 -8.83 -3.36
N GLY A 54 3.35 -9.13 -2.43
CA GLY A 54 3.66 -9.40 -1.02
C GLY A 54 3.57 -8.17 -0.12
#